data_AF-A0A945AUB1-F1
#
_entry.id   AF-A0A945AUB1-F1
#
_cell.length_a   1.000
_cell.length_b   1.000
_cell.length_c   1.000
_cell.angle_alpha   90.00
_cell.angle_beta   90.00
_cell.angle_gamma   90.00
#
_symmetry.space_group_name_H-M   'P 1'
#
loop_
_entity.id
_entity.type
_entity.pdbx_description
1 polymer ?
#
loop_
_entity_poly.entity_id
_entity_poly.type
_entity_poly.pdbx_seq_one_letter_code
_entity_poly.pdbx_strand_id
1 'polypeptide(L)'
;MKRLFELLCILLLTIVGTHAGDAADEFTPLDIAFKRQAVGRFTFDESSAIPLSGFTPNQVVNLKTEYPQIPITTESCRYIIDGSLLRVTSENTAESALWMGGFNPFATF
;
A
#
# COMPACT_ATOMS: atom_id res chain seq x y z
N MET A 1 38.43 -38.55 13.87
CA MET A 1 37.03 -38.07 13.96
C MET A 1 36.90 -36.56 13.74
N LYS A 2 37.71 -35.71 14.40
CA LYS A 2 37.64 -34.24 14.25
C LYS A 2 37.83 -33.73 12.79
N ARG A 3 38.82 -34.26 12.06
CA ARG A 3 39.06 -33.89 10.65
C ARG A 3 37.94 -34.33 9.69
N LEU A 4 37.26 -35.43 9.99
CA LEU A 4 36.12 -35.91 9.20
C LEU A 4 34.90 -34.99 9.40
N PHE A 5 34.70 -34.52 10.64
CA PHE A 5 33.67 -33.56 10.99
C PHE A 5 33.94 -32.19 10.33
N GLU A 6 35.19 -31.72 10.32
CA GLU A 6 35.59 -30.48 9.64
C GLU A 6 35.34 -30.56 8.12
N LEU A 7 35.69 -31.68 7.48
CA LEU A 7 35.43 -31.90 6.05
C LEU A 7 33.92 -31.96 5.75
N LEU A 8 33.13 -32.59 6.62
CA LEU A 8 31.67 -32.62 6.50
C LEU A 8 31.06 -31.22 6.63
N CYS A 9 31.54 -30.40 7.57
CA CYS A 9 31.08 -29.03 7.73
C CYS A 9 31.42 -28.16 6.52
N ILE A 10 32.63 -28.28 5.96
CA ILE A 10 33.04 -27.56 4.75
C ILE A 10 32.15 -27.98 3.58
N LEU A 11 31.91 -29.28 3.41
CA LEU A 11 31.02 -29.80 2.36
C LEU A 11 29.60 -29.23 2.49
N LEU A 12 29.02 -29.24 3.70
CA LEU A 12 27.69 -28.68 3.96
C LEU A 12 27.62 -27.16 3.68
N LEU A 13 28.64 -26.41 4.07
CA LEU A 13 28.75 -24.97 3.78
C LEU A 13 28.84 -24.68 2.27
N THR A 14 29.57 -25.51 1.51
CA THR A 14 29.63 -25.35 0.05
C THR A 14 28.28 -25.62 -0.63
N ILE A 15 27.53 -26.62 -0.18
CA ILE A 15 26.20 -26.96 -0.74
C ILE A 15 25.20 -25.81 -0.46
N VAL A 16 25.20 -25.24 0.74
CA VAL A 16 24.30 -24.12 1.08
C VAL A 16 24.65 -22.86 0.29
N GLY A 17 25.94 -22.58 0.06
CA GLY A 17 26.39 -21.42 -0.72
C GLY A 17 26.00 -21.49 -2.21
N THR A 18 25.93 -22.69 -2.80
CA THR A 18 25.59 -22.86 -4.22
C THR A 18 24.10 -22.77 -4.54
N HIS A 19 23.22 -22.84 -3.53
CA HIS A 19 21.76 -22.76 -3.70
C HIS A 19 21.17 -21.40 -3.29
N ALA A 20 22.01 -20.41 -2.95
CA ALA A 20 21.55 -19.08 -2.55
C ALA A 20 21.32 -18.11 -3.73
N GLY A 21 21.71 -18.50 -4.95
CA GLY A 21 21.32 -17.83 -6.19
C GLY A 21 20.12 -18.56 -6.79
N ASP A 22 19.16 -17.81 -7.32
CA ASP A 22 17.96 -18.30 -8.03
C ASP A 22 16.77 -18.69 -7.14
N ALA A 23 16.27 -17.71 -6.40
CA ALA A 23 14.83 -17.62 -6.12
C ALA A 23 14.38 -16.15 -6.01
N ALA A 24 14.85 -15.28 -6.90
CA ALA A 24 14.06 -14.12 -7.26
C ALA A 24 13.04 -14.64 -8.27
N ASP A 25 11.78 -14.78 -7.85
CA ASP A 25 10.67 -15.03 -8.76
C ASP A 25 10.80 -14.01 -9.90
N GLU A 26 11.01 -14.49 -11.14
CA GLU A 26 11.29 -13.66 -12.31
C GLU A 26 9.99 -12.98 -12.75
N PHE A 27 9.45 -12.14 -11.86
CA PHE A 27 8.28 -11.32 -12.11
C PHE A 27 8.77 -10.03 -12.73
N THR A 28 8.75 -10.01 -14.05
CA THR A 28 9.09 -8.83 -14.83
C THR A 28 7.86 -7.95 -14.99
N PRO A 29 8.01 -6.65 -15.30
CA PRO A 29 6.88 -5.79 -15.65
C PRO A 29 6.04 -6.32 -16.83
N LEU A 30 6.58 -7.24 -17.64
CA LEU A 30 5.86 -7.88 -18.74
C LEU A 30 4.89 -8.98 -18.27
N ASP A 31 5.05 -9.49 -17.05
CA ASP A 31 4.19 -10.51 -16.44
C ASP A 31 2.92 -9.91 -15.81
N ILE A 32 2.77 -8.58 -15.88
CA ILE A 32 1.55 -7.88 -15.44
C ILE A 32 0.40 -8.21 -16.40
N ALA A 33 -0.44 -9.15 -16.00
CA ALA A 33 -1.69 -9.44 -16.70
C ALA A 33 -2.70 -8.28 -16.49
N PHE A 34 -2.85 -7.41 -17.50
CA PHE A 34 -3.90 -6.41 -17.51
C PHE A 34 -5.27 -7.08 -17.61
N LYS A 35 -5.96 -7.21 -16.49
CA LYS A 35 -7.38 -7.58 -16.49
C LYS A 35 -8.19 -6.31 -16.78
N ARG A 36 -9.23 -6.44 -17.61
CA ARG A 36 -10.18 -5.35 -17.84
C ARG A 36 -10.93 -5.06 -16.53
N GLN A 37 -10.40 -4.14 -15.72
CA GLN A 37 -11.05 -3.71 -14.50
C GLN A 37 -12.18 -2.72 -14.83
N ALA A 38 -13.39 -3.08 -14.42
CA ALA A 38 -14.59 -2.25 -14.36
C ALA A 38 -15.03 -1.55 -15.67
N VAL A 39 -15.86 -2.25 -16.47
CA VAL A 39 -16.81 -1.54 -17.35
C VAL A 39 -18.10 -1.35 -16.57
N GLY A 40 -18.14 -0.32 -15.73
CA GLY A 40 -19.40 0.14 -15.14
C GLY A 40 -20.26 0.77 -16.23
N ARG A 41 -21.48 0.28 -16.41
CA ARG A 41 -22.46 0.94 -17.28
C ARG A 41 -23.18 1.98 -16.42
N PHE A 42 -22.68 3.21 -16.43
CA PHE A 42 -23.30 4.30 -15.68
C PHE A 42 -24.56 4.74 -16.43
N THR A 43 -25.73 4.54 -15.82
CA THR A 43 -26.97 5.19 -16.24
C THR A 43 -26.94 6.59 -15.64
N PHE A 44 -27.17 7.66 -16.41
CA PHE A 44 -27.15 9.03 -15.90
C PHE A 44 -28.44 9.34 -15.11
N ASP A 45 -28.62 8.68 -13.98
CA ASP A 45 -29.59 9.04 -12.94
C ASP A 45 -28.87 9.86 -11.85
N GLU A 46 -29.59 10.71 -11.09
CA GLU A 46 -28.99 11.48 -9.98
C GLU A 46 -28.29 10.56 -8.98
N SER A 47 -28.89 9.39 -8.73
CA SER A 47 -28.33 8.32 -7.90
C SER A 47 -27.01 7.74 -8.42
N SER A 48 -26.71 7.96 -9.70
CA SER A 48 -25.57 7.43 -10.43
C SER A 48 -24.61 8.52 -10.90
N ALA A 49 -24.79 9.76 -10.42
CA ALA A 49 -23.87 10.86 -10.69
C ALA A 49 -22.49 10.49 -10.17
N ILE A 50 -21.49 10.50 -11.06
CA ILE A 50 -20.10 10.23 -10.67
C ILE A 50 -19.51 11.54 -10.13
N PRO A 51 -19.22 11.65 -8.82
CA PRO A 51 -18.64 12.88 -8.27
C PRO A 51 -17.30 13.16 -8.97
N LEU A 52 -17.06 14.42 -9.36
CA LEU A 52 -15.80 14.83 -10.00
C LEU A 52 -14.61 14.68 -9.05
N SER A 53 -14.86 14.92 -7.76
CA SER A 53 -13.92 14.69 -6.67
C SER A 53 -14.69 14.32 -5.41
N GLY A 54 -14.07 13.51 -4.56
CA GLY A 54 -14.65 13.05 -3.31
C GLY A 54 -13.64 12.21 -2.54
N PHE A 55 -13.90 12.03 -1.25
CA PHE A 55 -13.10 11.17 -0.39
C PHE A 55 -14.03 10.21 0.32
N THR A 56 -13.81 8.90 0.12
CA THR A 56 -14.59 7.84 0.78
C THR A 56 -13.65 7.10 1.72
N PRO A 57 -13.62 7.42 3.03
CA PRO A 57 -12.60 6.92 3.94
C PRO A 57 -12.50 5.39 3.98
N ASN A 58 -13.63 4.67 3.93
CA ASN A 58 -13.65 3.20 3.95
C ASN A 58 -13.16 2.54 2.66
N GLN A 59 -12.86 3.29 1.61
CA GLN A 59 -12.30 2.76 0.35
C GLN A 59 -10.78 2.89 0.28
N VAL A 60 -10.15 3.54 1.27
CA VAL A 60 -8.70 3.70 1.36
C VAL A 60 -8.09 2.40 1.85
N VAL A 61 -7.15 1.83 1.08
CA VAL A 61 -6.53 0.53 1.39
C VAL A 61 -5.38 0.71 2.37
N ASN A 62 -4.64 1.83 2.28
CA ASN A 62 -3.63 2.21 3.27
C ASN A 62 -3.49 3.73 3.40
N LEU A 63 -4.13 4.30 4.43
CA LEU A 63 -4.21 5.74 4.66
C LEU A 63 -2.85 6.43 4.68
N LYS A 64 -1.85 5.87 5.39
CA LYS A 64 -0.53 6.52 5.54
C LYS A 64 0.32 6.48 4.28
N THR A 65 0.10 5.47 3.43
CA THR A 65 0.81 5.31 2.15
C THR A 65 0.18 6.14 1.06
N GLU A 66 -1.16 6.17 0.99
CA GLU A 66 -1.91 6.93 -0.02
C GLU A 66 -1.95 8.43 0.31
N TYR A 67 -1.98 8.77 1.60
CA TYR A 67 -2.15 10.14 2.09
C TYR A 67 -1.15 10.45 3.20
N PRO A 68 0.02 11.04 2.87
CA PRO A 68 1.06 11.28 3.84
C PRO A 68 0.64 12.36 4.85
N GLN A 69 0.98 12.11 6.12
CA GLN A 69 0.79 13.05 7.21
C GLN A 69 1.98 14.00 7.30
N ILE A 70 1.68 15.28 7.50
CA ILE A 70 2.64 16.36 7.67
C ILE A 70 2.51 16.89 9.11
N PRO A 71 3.52 16.70 9.97
CA PRO A 71 3.51 17.26 11.31
C PRO A 71 3.63 18.81 11.23
N ILE A 72 2.80 19.53 11.99
CA ILE A 72 2.87 20.99 12.09
C ILE A 72 3.49 21.38 13.44
N THR A 73 3.06 20.72 14.51
CA THR A 73 3.67 20.84 15.84
C THR A 73 4.50 19.62 16.21
N THR A 74 5.19 19.69 17.35
CA THR A 74 5.93 18.56 17.93
C THR A 74 5.03 17.34 18.18
N GLU A 75 3.84 17.59 18.72
CA GLU A 75 2.78 16.59 18.82
C GLU A 75 1.98 16.56 17.52
N SER A 76 1.53 15.37 17.10
CA SER A 76 0.82 15.19 15.82
C SER A 76 -0.47 14.40 16.02
N CYS A 77 -1.50 14.73 15.25
CA CYS A 77 -2.77 14.01 15.31
C CYS A 77 -2.61 12.58 14.78
N ARG A 78 -3.39 11.66 15.33
CA ARG A 78 -3.53 10.29 14.86
C ARG A 78 -4.77 10.19 13.98
N TYR A 79 -4.54 9.83 12.71
CA TYR A 79 -5.58 9.59 11.71
C TYR A 79 -5.83 8.10 11.57
N ILE A 80 -7.08 7.67 11.72
CA ILE A 80 -7.52 6.29 11.51
C ILE A 80 -8.83 6.27 10.73
N ILE A 81 -9.08 5.19 10.00
CA ILE A 81 -10.39 4.91 9.42
C ILE A 81 -11.14 4.01 10.40
N ASP A 82 -12.31 4.45 10.82
CA ASP A 82 -13.21 3.73 11.73
C ASP A 82 -14.57 3.59 11.04
N GLY A 83 -14.84 2.40 10.50
CA GLY A 83 -15.97 2.18 9.61
C GLY A 83 -15.88 3.07 8.37
N SER A 84 -16.87 3.95 8.16
CA SER A 84 -16.95 4.89 7.04
C SER A 84 -16.38 6.28 7.34
N LEU A 85 -15.77 6.47 8.51
CA LEU A 85 -15.33 7.79 8.99
C LEU A 85 -13.81 7.89 9.07
N LEU A 86 -13.28 9.05 8.67
CA LEU A 86 -11.93 9.45 9.03
C LEU A 86 -11.98 10.05 10.44
N ARG A 87 -11.34 9.37 11.39
CA ARG A 87 -11.26 9.82 12.78
C ARG A 87 -9.89 10.43 13.04
N VAL A 88 -9.90 11.65 13.57
CA VAL A 88 -8.71 12.41 13.94
C VAL A 88 -8.68 12.56 15.46
N THR A 89 -7.61 12.09 16.09
CA THR A 89 -7.49 12.09 17.56
C THR A 89 -6.13 12.55 18.02
N SER A 90 -6.03 13.08 19.22
CA SER A 90 -4.77 13.37 19.89
C SER A 90 -4.95 13.24 21.40
N GLU A 91 -3.89 12.89 22.12
CA GLU A 91 -3.87 12.83 23.59
C GLU A 91 -3.56 14.20 24.21
N ASN A 92 -2.76 15.01 23.51
CA ASN A 92 -2.40 16.38 23.89
C ASN A 92 -2.87 17.38 22.82
N THR A 93 -2.75 18.68 23.08
CA THR A 93 -2.90 19.69 22.03
C THR A 93 -1.88 19.44 20.92
N ALA A 94 -2.37 19.14 19.72
CA ALA A 94 -1.56 18.77 18.57
C ALA A 94 -2.12 19.38 17.29
N GLU A 95 -1.25 19.61 16.32
CA GLU A 95 -1.58 20.08 15.00
C GLU A 95 -0.78 19.31 13.94
N SER A 96 -1.49 18.81 12.94
CA SER A 96 -0.89 18.17 11.76
C SER A 96 -1.82 18.31 10.57
N ALA A 97 -1.26 18.20 9.38
CA ALA A 97 -2.02 18.11 8.14
C ALA A 97 -1.97 16.68 7.57
N LEU A 98 -3.02 16.29 6.87
CA LEU A 98 -3.09 15.07 6.08
C LEU A 98 -3.32 15.48 4.63
N TRP A 99 -2.37 15.20 3.74
CA TRP A 99 -2.55 15.56 2.33
C TRP A 99 -3.46 14.53 1.65
N MET A 100 -4.63 14.96 1.22
CA MET A 100 -5.64 14.11 0.59
C MET A 100 -5.94 14.57 -0.84
N GLY A 101 -5.96 13.62 -1.76
CA GLY A 101 -6.35 13.81 -3.15
C GLY A 101 -7.43 12.83 -3.55
N GLY A 102 -8.49 13.34 -4.18
CA GLY A 102 -9.50 12.54 -4.84
C GLY A 102 -9.63 13.01 -6.27
N PHE A 103 -9.42 12.11 -7.23
CA PHE A 103 -9.66 12.40 -8.64
C PHE A 103 -10.54 11.30 -9.23
N ASN A 104 -11.51 11.71 -10.04
CA ASN A 104 -12.32 10.79 -10.80
C ASN A 104 -11.66 10.58 -12.19
N PRO A 105 -11.09 9.40 -12.49
CA PRO A 105 -10.44 9.15 -13.78
C PRO A 105 -11.40 9.16 -14.97
N PHE A 106 -12.72 9.13 -14.72
CA PHE A 106 -13.76 9.14 -15.74
C PHE A 106 -14.39 10.52 -15.96
N ALA A 107 -14.01 11.51 -15.14
CA ALA A 107 -14.43 12.90 -15.32
C ALA A 107 -13.55 13.58 -16.38
N THR A 108 -13.99 13.56 -17.64
CA THR A 108 -13.41 14.36 -18.72
C THR A 108 -14.19 15.66 -18.88
N PHE A 109 -13.49 16.79 -18.98
CA PHE A 109 -14.03 18.13 -19.25
C PHE A 109 -14.48 18.32 -20.70
#